data_AF-A0A0G4HC21-F1
#
_entry.id   AF-A0A0G4HC21-F1
#
_cell.length_a   1.000
_cell.length_b   1.000
_cell.length_c   1.000
_cell.angle_alpha   90.00
_cell.angle_beta   90.00
_cell.angle_gamma   90.00
#
_symmetry.space_group_name_H-M   'P 1'
#
loop_
_entity.id
_entity.type
_entity.pdbx_description
1 polymer ?
#
loop_
_entity_poly.entity_id
_entity_poly.type
_entity_poly.pdbx_seq_one_letter_code
_entity_poly.pdbx_strand_id
1 'polypeptide(L)'
;MHDRLAELREIARRKNVVQTARTGVSTRNLPEGAADETRDPELGEASTSPPFMADYLERVARIKADIGELHKNVDRIRELKHAAIRATSPEKEKEISAELDEIVSETNRHINILKKSIERMQKDNKVFAEQNRNSSEARIRDNLLQALLRKFRELLVDYQAAQQEFRDEAQKKVERQVKIVYPEANQKQIDEMVEAGADAVIHQRIVRGHETLKGALSDIQDKYKDIQMLETNIKELRQMMVDLATLVESQGDLINQIEYSVASAKDYVAKADQELVSARKWQARARKKMICLTIVLLIAALVILTPVLVVLMR
;
A
#
# COMPACT_ATOMS: atom_id res chain seq x y z
N MET A 1 26.45 -37.80 -0.91
CA MET A 1 25.41 -36.82 -0.57
C MET A 1 25.87 -36.07 0.67
N HIS A 2 26.23 -34.80 0.54
CA HIS A 2 26.64 -33.98 1.68
C HIS A 2 25.46 -33.78 2.64
N ASP A 3 25.65 -34.18 3.90
CA ASP A 3 24.63 -34.15 4.94
C ASP A 3 24.35 -32.72 5.40
N ARG A 4 23.45 -32.04 4.68
CA ARG A 4 23.02 -30.66 4.97
C ARG A 4 22.35 -30.52 6.35
N LEU A 5 21.92 -31.61 6.98
CA LEU A 5 21.37 -31.57 8.33
C LEU A 5 22.45 -31.39 9.39
N ALA A 6 23.68 -31.83 9.13
CA ALA A 6 24.81 -31.61 10.02
C ALA A 6 25.22 -30.13 10.08
N GLU A 7 25.27 -29.43 8.92
CA GLU A 7 25.54 -27.98 8.84
C GLU A 7 24.48 -27.14 9.57
N LEU A 8 23.19 -27.48 9.40
CA LEU A 8 22.10 -26.76 10.05
C LEU A 8 22.15 -26.89 11.58
N ARG A 9 22.57 -28.05 12.10
CA ARG A 9 22.77 -28.27 13.54
C ARG A 9 23.95 -27.47 14.10
N GLU A 10 25.02 -27.31 13.32
CA GLU A 10 26.18 -26.52 13.73
C GLU A 10 25.85 -25.01 13.76
N ILE A 11 25.10 -24.52 12.77
CA ILE A 11 24.63 -23.13 12.71
C ILE A 11 23.67 -22.82 13.87
N ALA A 12 22.77 -23.75 14.21
CA ALA A 12 21.86 -23.60 15.35
C ALA A 12 22.62 -23.58 16.69
N ARG A 13 23.66 -24.42 16.87
CA ARG A 13 24.52 -24.37 18.06
C ARG A 13 25.27 -23.05 18.18
N ARG A 14 25.85 -22.54 17.10
CA ARG A 14 26.57 -21.26 17.12
C ARG A 14 25.67 -20.09 17.51
N LYS A 15 24.42 -20.05 17.03
CA LYS A 15 23.46 -19.01 17.42
C LYS A 15 23.05 -19.10 18.90
N ASN A 16 22.82 -20.30 19.44
CA ASN A 16 22.46 -20.47 20.85
C ASN A 16 23.60 -20.15 21.81
N VAL A 17 24.86 -20.42 21.44
CA VAL A 17 26.04 -20.06 22.24
C VAL A 17 26.27 -18.54 22.27
N VAL A 18 26.00 -17.83 21.17
CA VAL A 18 26.11 -16.36 21.12
C VAL A 18 25.01 -15.68 21.95
N GLN A 19 23.84 -16.30 22.09
CA GLN A 19 22.72 -15.74 22.84
C GLN A 19 22.84 -15.98 24.35
N THR A 20 23.43 -17.11 24.76
CA THR A 20 23.74 -17.39 26.19
C THR A 20 24.96 -16.60 26.70
N ALA A 21 25.90 -16.21 25.83
CA ALA A 21 27.02 -15.34 26.22
C ALA A 21 26.60 -13.89 26.54
N ARG A 22 25.39 -13.46 26.14
CA ARG A 22 24.88 -12.09 26.39
C ARG A 22 24.08 -11.93 27.68
N THR A 23 23.71 -13.02 28.35
CA THR A 23 22.73 -13.00 29.46
C THR A 23 23.26 -13.46 30.82
N GLY A 24 24.57 -13.66 31.01
CA GLY A 24 25.08 -14.18 32.28
C GLY A 24 26.40 -13.61 32.77
N VAL A 25 26.38 -12.46 33.46
CA VAL A 25 27.30 -12.10 34.57
C VAL A 25 26.49 -11.15 35.48
N SER A 26 25.68 -11.65 36.41
CA SER A 26 26.01 -12.11 37.77
C SER A 26 26.54 -11.01 38.71
N THR A 27 25.64 -10.63 39.61
CA THR A 27 25.77 -9.81 40.81
C THR A 27 26.84 -10.35 41.76
N ARG A 28 27.74 -9.48 42.23
CA ARG A 28 28.61 -9.77 43.38
C ARG A 28 28.64 -8.56 44.31
N ASN A 29 28.17 -8.78 45.52
CA ASN A 29 28.01 -7.81 46.61
C ASN A 29 29.33 -7.10 46.96
N LEU A 30 29.23 -5.81 47.26
CA LEU A 30 30.16 -5.05 48.12
C LEU A 30 29.36 -4.34 49.21
N PRO A 31 29.98 -4.06 50.38
CA PRO A 31 29.27 -3.73 51.60
C PRO A 31 28.75 -2.30 51.64
N GLU A 32 27.70 -2.17 52.45
CA GLU A 32 26.97 -0.99 52.85
C GLU A 32 27.86 0.06 53.55
N GLY A 33 27.73 1.33 53.17
CA GLY A 33 28.36 2.44 53.89
C GLY A 33 28.42 3.77 53.15
N ALA A 34 27.70 4.75 53.70
CA ALA A 34 27.75 6.21 53.49
C ALA A 34 26.93 6.80 52.33
N ALA A 35 25.85 7.48 52.75
CA ALA A 35 24.96 8.33 51.99
C ALA A 35 25.65 9.60 51.46
N ASP A 36 25.23 10.07 50.29
CA ASP A 36 25.25 11.50 49.97
C ASP A 36 24.08 11.84 49.02
N GLU A 37 23.27 12.80 49.44
CA GLU A 37 22.12 13.34 48.73
C GLU A 37 22.59 14.21 47.56
N THR A 38 22.38 13.79 46.31
CA THR A 38 22.37 14.74 45.19
C THR A 38 21.23 14.42 44.22
N ARG A 39 20.20 15.26 44.31
CA ARG A 39 19.10 15.50 43.36
C ARG A 39 19.37 15.00 41.94
N ASP A 40 18.51 14.10 41.47
CA ASP A 40 18.37 13.76 40.06
C ASP A 40 18.03 15.03 39.25
N PRO A 41 18.81 15.40 38.21
CA PRO A 41 18.36 16.35 37.22
C PRO A 41 17.44 15.63 36.24
N GLU A 42 16.22 16.14 36.08
CA GLU A 42 15.23 15.71 35.09
C GLU A 42 15.90 15.41 33.74
N LEU A 43 15.71 14.16 33.29
CA LEU A 43 16.06 13.71 31.95
C LEU A 43 15.21 14.48 30.94
N GLY A 44 15.81 15.49 30.31
CA GLY A 44 15.24 16.14 29.13
C GLY A 44 14.85 15.09 28.09
N GLU A 45 13.57 15.04 27.75
CA GLU A 45 12.99 14.15 26.75
C GLU A 45 13.80 14.22 25.45
N ALA A 46 14.30 13.08 25.01
CA ALA A 46 14.88 12.95 23.68
C ALA A 46 13.79 13.31 22.66
N SER A 47 13.93 14.47 22.03
CA SER A 47 13.02 14.93 20.99
C SER A 47 13.12 13.96 19.82
N THR A 48 12.21 12.99 19.77
CA THR A 48 12.07 12.06 18.65
C THR A 48 11.49 12.86 17.47
N SER A 49 12.34 13.62 16.76
CA SER A 49 11.89 14.28 15.54
C SER A 49 11.38 13.22 14.57
N PRO A 50 10.21 13.42 13.96
CA PRO A 50 9.62 12.43 13.07
C PRO A 50 10.58 12.10 11.91
N PRO A 51 10.60 10.84 11.44
CA PRO A 51 11.42 10.44 10.30
C PRO A 51 11.20 11.36 9.11
N PHE A 52 12.25 11.57 8.31
CA PHE A 52 12.18 12.39 7.10
C PHE A 52 11.00 11.96 6.22
N MET A 53 10.10 12.90 5.90
CA MET A 53 8.87 12.68 5.12
C MET A 53 7.92 11.61 5.69
N ALA A 54 7.94 11.30 6.99
CA ALA A 54 7.15 10.21 7.58
C ALA A 54 5.68 10.20 7.12
N ASP A 55 4.97 11.31 7.30
CA ASP A 55 3.55 11.43 6.92
C ASP A 55 3.32 11.24 5.42
N TYR A 56 4.26 11.69 4.59
CA TYR A 56 4.18 11.54 3.15
C TYR A 56 4.39 10.09 2.72
N LEU A 57 5.42 9.44 3.27
CA LEU A 57 5.72 8.04 3.01
C LEU A 57 4.60 7.11 3.51
N GLU A 58 3.95 7.46 4.62
CA GLU A 58 2.77 6.73 5.10
C GLU A 58 1.62 6.82 4.10
N ARG A 59 1.32 8.02 3.56
CA ARG A 59 0.31 8.20 2.50
C ARG A 59 0.65 7.38 1.26
N VAL A 60 1.91 7.38 0.82
CA VAL A 60 2.37 6.55 -0.31
C VAL A 60 2.17 5.06 -0.01
N ALA A 61 2.46 4.60 1.21
CA ALA A 61 2.30 3.21 1.60
C ALA A 61 0.82 2.78 1.59
N ARG A 62 -0.08 3.64 2.10
CA ARG A 62 -1.53 3.41 2.07
C ARG A 62 -2.05 3.28 0.63
N ILE A 63 -1.71 4.22 -0.26
CA ILE A 63 -2.09 4.16 -1.68
C ILE A 63 -1.56 2.89 -2.36
N LYS A 64 -0.32 2.47 -2.05
CA LYS A 64 0.23 1.20 -2.58
C LYS A 64 -0.56 -0.01 -2.08
N ALA A 65 -0.98 -0.02 -0.83
CA ALA A 65 -1.79 -1.09 -0.27
C ALA A 65 -3.17 -1.12 -0.94
N ASP A 66 -3.83 0.03 -1.11
CA ASP A 66 -5.12 0.15 -1.79
C ASP A 66 -5.05 -0.35 -3.24
N ILE A 67 -3.99 0.01 -3.99
CA ILE A 67 -3.74 -0.55 -5.32
C ILE A 67 -3.60 -2.08 -5.27
N GLY A 68 -2.92 -2.62 -4.25
CA GLY A 68 -2.75 -4.06 -4.07
C GLY A 68 -4.08 -4.79 -3.81
N GLU A 69 -4.94 -4.25 -2.96
CA GLU A 69 -6.27 -4.81 -2.71
C GLU A 69 -7.14 -4.75 -3.98
N LEU A 70 -7.10 -3.64 -4.72
CA LEU A 70 -7.84 -3.50 -5.97
C LEU A 70 -7.43 -4.54 -7.03
N HIS A 71 -6.14 -4.90 -7.12
CA HIS A 71 -5.71 -6.00 -8.01
C HIS A 71 -6.35 -7.34 -7.63
N LYS A 72 -6.51 -7.62 -6.33
CA LYS A 72 -7.21 -8.85 -5.89
C LYS A 72 -8.67 -8.84 -6.33
N ASN A 73 -9.34 -7.69 -6.28
CA ASN A 73 -10.71 -7.58 -6.79
C ASN A 73 -10.77 -7.83 -8.30
N VAL A 74 -9.81 -7.30 -9.07
CA VAL A 74 -9.71 -7.57 -10.52
C VAL A 74 -9.51 -9.06 -10.79
N ASP A 75 -8.63 -9.72 -10.04
CA ASP A 75 -8.42 -11.17 -10.16
C ASP A 75 -9.67 -11.95 -9.80
N ARG A 76 -10.40 -11.52 -8.75
CA ARG A 76 -11.67 -12.13 -8.38
C ARG A 76 -12.73 -12.00 -9.48
N ILE A 77 -12.80 -10.87 -10.19
CA ILE A 77 -13.68 -10.72 -11.36
C ILE A 77 -13.31 -11.72 -12.47
N ARG A 78 -12.02 -11.96 -12.71
CA ARG A 78 -11.57 -12.98 -13.67
C ARG A 78 -11.97 -14.38 -13.22
N GLU A 79 -11.87 -14.68 -11.93
CA GLU A 79 -12.35 -15.95 -11.36
C GLU A 79 -13.86 -16.12 -11.53
N LEU A 80 -14.64 -15.07 -11.26
CA LEU A 80 -16.10 -15.05 -11.45
C LEU A 80 -16.47 -15.28 -12.91
N LYS A 81 -15.75 -14.69 -13.87
CA LYS A 81 -15.91 -14.99 -15.30
C LYS A 81 -15.75 -16.48 -15.56
N HIS A 82 -14.67 -17.08 -15.06
CA HIS A 82 -14.43 -18.51 -15.24
C HIS A 82 -15.48 -19.39 -14.54
N ALA A 83 -15.99 -18.96 -13.39
CA ALA A 83 -17.11 -19.61 -12.72
C ALA A 83 -18.39 -19.52 -13.55
N ALA A 84 -18.68 -18.35 -14.16
CA ALA A 84 -19.86 -18.12 -14.99
C ALA A 84 -19.86 -19.00 -16.26
N ILE A 85 -18.68 -19.25 -16.84
CA ILE A 85 -18.51 -20.18 -17.97
C ILE A 85 -18.85 -21.61 -17.56
N ARG A 86 -18.39 -22.04 -16.37
CA ARG A 86 -18.59 -23.42 -15.87
C ARG A 86 -19.95 -23.64 -15.23
N ALA A 87 -20.69 -22.59 -14.91
CA ALA A 87 -21.99 -22.69 -14.29
C ALA A 87 -22.97 -23.39 -15.25
N THR A 88 -23.62 -24.45 -14.74
CA THR A 88 -24.59 -25.27 -15.47
C THR A 88 -26.02 -25.12 -14.94
N SER A 89 -26.23 -24.29 -13.92
CA SER A 89 -27.56 -24.05 -13.33
C SER A 89 -27.82 -22.55 -13.18
N PRO A 90 -29.08 -22.10 -13.36
CA PRO A 90 -29.45 -20.69 -13.22
C PRO A 90 -29.18 -20.12 -11.82
N GLU A 91 -29.31 -20.93 -10.77
CA GLU A 91 -29.09 -20.50 -9.38
C GLU A 91 -27.64 -20.08 -9.16
N LYS A 92 -26.69 -20.88 -9.65
CA LYS A 92 -25.26 -20.56 -9.58
C LYS A 92 -24.91 -19.34 -10.40
N GLU A 93 -25.54 -19.17 -11.56
CA GLU A 93 -25.33 -17.99 -12.38
C GLU A 93 -25.79 -16.73 -11.65
N LYS A 94 -26.94 -16.79 -10.98
CA LYS A 94 -27.47 -15.68 -10.19
C LYS A 94 -26.59 -15.33 -8.99
N GLU A 95 -26.05 -16.33 -8.30
CA GLU A 95 -25.06 -16.12 -7.23
C GLU A 95 -23.81 -15.40 -7.75
N ILE A 96 -23.29 -15.82 -8.90
CA ILE A 96 -22.14 -15.19 -9.55
C ILE A 96 -22.44 -13.74 -9.97
N SER A 97 -23.62 -13.49 -10.53
CA SER A 97 -24.05 -12.14 -10.91
C SER A 97 -24.16 -11.21 -9.70
N ALA A 98 -24.70 -11.71 -8.58
CA ALA A 98 -24.77 -10.93 -7.34
C ALA A 98 -23.38 -10.61 -6.77
N GLU A 99 -22.47 -11.59 -6.76
CA GLU A 99 -21.09 -11.37 -6.32
C GLU A 99 -20.33 -10.41 -7.25
N LEU A 100 -20.59 -10.49 -8.56
CA LEU A 100 -20.01 -9.57 -9.55
C LEU A 100 -20.46 -8.12 -9.30
N ASP A 101 -21.76 -7.89 -9.08
CA ASP A 101 -22.30 -6.55 -8.81
C ASP A 101 -21.68 -5.95 -7.53
N GLU A 102 -21.60 -6.75 -6.47
CA GLU A 102 -20.98 -6.33 -5.21
C GLU A 102 -19.51 -5.95 -5.40
N ILE A 103 -18.71 -6.83 -6.04
CA ILE A 103 -17.27 -6.59 -6.17
C ILE A 103 -16.97 -5.42 -7.11
N VAL A 104 -17.77 -5.24 -8.16
CA VAL A 104 -17.62 -4.13 -9.11
C VAL A 104 -17.98 -2.81 -8.43
N SER A 105 -19.08 -2.77 -7.68
CA SER A 105 -19.49 -1.60 -6.90
C SER A 105 -18.43 -1.22 -5.86
N GLU A 106 -17.91 -2.19 -5.11
CA GLU A 106 -16.84 -1.96 -4.14
C GLU A 106 -15.57 -1.43 -4.83
N THR A 107 -15.15 -2.08 -5.91
CA THR A 107 -13.94 -1.72 -6.67
C THR A 107 -14.04 -0.28 -7.20
N ASN A 108 -15.20 0.10 -7.74
CA ASN A 108 -15.44 1.47 -8.21
C ASN A 108 -15.36 2.49 -7.07
N ARG A 109 -15.91 2.17 -5.89
CA ARG A 109 -15.83 3.04 -4.71
C ARG A 109 -14.37 3.25 -4.29
N HIS A 110 -13.59 2.18 -4.21
CA HIS A 110 -12.17 2.20 -3.83
C HIS A 110 -11.33 2.96 -4.85
N ILE A 111 -11.54 2.73 -6.15
CA ILE A 111 -10.88 3.46 -7.25
C ILE A 111 -11.14 4.97 -7.14
N ASN A 112 -12.38 5.38 -6.86
CA ASN A 112 -12.72 6.80 -6.70
C ASN A 112 -12.05 7.45 -5.46
N ILE A 113 -11.92 6.70 -4.36
CA ILE A 113 -11.18 7.16 -3.16
C ILE A 113 -9.68 7.29 -3.48
N LEU A 114 -9.12 6.31 -4.18
CA LEU A 114 -7.73 6.28 -4.61
C LEU A 114 -7.40 7.46 -5.54
N LYS A 115 -8.25 7.71 -6.55
CA LYS A 115 -8.16 8.88 -7.45
C LYS A 115 -8.08 10.18 -6.66
N LYS A 116 -9.03 10.43 -5.76
CA LYS A 116 -9.07 11.65 -4.92
C LYS A 116 -7.83 11.79 -4.04
N SER A 117 -7.30 10.68 -3.54
CA SER A 117 -6.08 10.67 -2.72
C SER A 117 -4.85 11.05 -3.53
N ILE A 118 -4.73 10.54 -4.76
CA ILE A 118 -3.66 10.88 -5.69
C ILE A 118 -3.75 12.35 -6.13
N GLU A 119 -4.95 12.86 -6.46
CA GLU A 119 -5.17 14.27 -6.83
C GLU A 119 -4.79 15.21 -5.68
N ARG A 120 -5.14 14.86 -4.43
CA ARG A 120 -4.73 15.62 -3.25
C ARG A 120 -3.21 15.63 -3.11
N MET A 121 -2.56 14.47 -3.23
CA MET A 121 -1.09 14.39 -3.17
C MET A 121 -0.42 15.22 -4.28
N GLN A 122 -0.99 15.25 -5.47
CA GLN A 122 -0.49 16.10 -6.56
C GLN A 122 -0.58 17.59 -6.19
N LYS A 123 -1.73 18.03 -5.65
CA LYS A 123 -1.92 19.42 -5.22
C LYS A 123 -0.92 19.79 -4.10
N ASP A 124 -0.77 18.91 -3.10
CA ASP A 124 0.15 19.13 -2.00
C ASP A 124 1.61 19.20 -2.47
N ASN A 125 1.99 18.35 -3.43
CA ASN A 125 3.31 18.38 -4.05
C ASN A 125 3.58 19.69 -4.80
N LYS A 126 2.58 20.21 -5.55
CA LYS A 126 2.70 21.50 -6.25
C LYS A 126 2.94 22.66 -5.28
N VAL A 127 2.13 22.76 -4.23
CA VAL A 127 2.28 23.79 -3.18
C VAL A 127 3.64 23.67 -2.49
N PHE A 128 4.07 22.44 -2.17
CA PHE A 128 5.35 22.20 -1.54
C PHE A 128 6.52 22.63 -2.44
N ALA A 129 6.47 22.32 -3.74
CA ALA A 129 7.51 22.67 -4.70
C ALA A 129 7.63 24.19 -4.93
N GLU A 130 6.50 24.92 -4.89
CA GLU A 130 6.49 26.39 -4.98
C GLU A 130 7.19 27.04 -3.79
N GLN A 131 6.96 26.52 -2.59
CA GLN A 131 7.55 27.02 -1.34
C GLN A 131 9.01 26.56 -1.16
N ASN A 132 9.38 25.40 -1.71
CA ASN A 132 10.68 24.77 -1.51
C ASN A 132 11.38 24.51 -2.85
N ARG A 133 11.55 25.59 -3.63
CA ARG A 133 12.17 25.52 -4.97
C ARG A 133 13.51 24.78 -4.92
N ASN A 134 13.69 23.85 -5.85
CA ASN A 134 14.91 23.04 -6.00
C ASN A 134 15.27 22.12 -4.81
N SER A 135 14.35 21.89 -3.87
CA SER A 135 14.61 20.95 -2.77
C SER A 135 14.70 19.50 -3.26
N SER A 136 15.56 18.71 -2.63
CA SER A 136 15.66 17.27 -2.85
C SER A 136 14.36 16.56 -2.47
N GLU A 137 13.68 17.03 -1.42
CA GLU A 137 12.39 16.51 -1.00
C GLU A 137 11.31 16.67 -2.07
N ALA A 138 11.22 17.84 -2.71
CA ALA A 138 10.24 18.09 -3.77
C ALA A 138 10.42 17.11 -4.94
N ARG A 139 11.67 16.84 -5.33
CA ARG A 139 12.00 15.83 -6.37
C ARG A 139 11.61 14.41 -5.95
N ILE A 140 11.85 14.04 -4.68
CA ILE A 140 11.48 12.71 -4.18
C ILE A 140 9.95 12.54 -4.18
N ARG A 141 9.22 13.54 -3.70
CA ARG A 141 7.74 13.52 -3.71
C ARG A 141 7.18 13.42 -5.12
N ASP A 142 7.76 14.15 -6.08
CA ASP A 142 7.36 14.07 -7.48
C ASP A 142 7.58 12.68 -8.08
N ASN A 143 8.79 12.12 -7.92
CA ASN A 143 9.12 10.77 -8.37
C ASN A 143 8.19 9.70 -7.78
N LEU A 144 7.85 9.81 -6.48
CA LEU A 144 6.94 8.88 -5.82
C LEU A 144 5.51 8.99 -6.37
N LEU A 145 5.03 10.21 -6.59
CA LEU A 145 3.71 10.45 -7.18
C LEU A 145 3.62 9.87 -8.61
N GLN A 146 4.65 10.09 -9.43
CA GLN A 146 4.70 9.52 -10.78
C GLN A 146 4.66 7.98 -10.77
N ALA A 147 5.37 7.35 -9.83
CA ALA A 147 5.32 5.90 -9.65
C ALA A 147 3.91 5.41 -9.32
N LEU A 148 3.20 6.13 -8.44
CA LEU A 148 1.83 5.79 -8.05
C LEU A 148 0.86 5.97 -9.22
N LEU A 149 0.98 7.05 -9.99
CA LEU A 149 0.16 7.31 -11.18
C LEU A 149 0.31 6.21 -12.24
N ARG A 150 1.54 5.72 -12.49
CA ARG A 150 1.77 4.59 -13.41
C ARG A 150 1.08 3.33 -12.94
N LYS A 151 1.25 2.95 -11.67
CA LYS A 151 0.60 1.78 -11.08
C LYS A 151 -0.92 1.89 -11.08
N PHE A 152 -1.46 3.08 -10.83
CA PHE A 152 -2.89 3.31 -10.88
C PHE A 152 -3.43 3.18 -12.32
N ARG A 153 -2.70 3.69 -13.32
CA ARG A 153 -3.05 3.48 -14.73
C ARG A 153 -3.04 2.01 -15.12
N GLU A 154 -2.01 1.27 -14.74
CA GLU A 154 -1.89 -0.17 -14.99
C GLU A 154 -3.11 -0.91 -14.40
N LEU A 155 -3.46 -0.63 -13.15
CA LEU A 155 -4.66 -1.17 -12.50
C LEU A 155 -5.95 -0.86 -13.30
N LEU A 156 -6.14 0.38 -13.76
CA LEU A 156 -7.34 0.75 -14.52
C LEU A 156 -7.43 0.00 -15.85
N VAL A 157 -6.31 -0.16 -16.55
CA VAL A 157 -6.24 -0.95 -17.79
C VAL A 157 -6.60 -2.41 -17.53
N ASP A 158 -6.01 -3.01 -16.50
CA ASP A 158 -6.26 -4.41 -16.15
C ASP A 158 -7.70 -4.65 -15.70
N TYR A 159 -8.28 -3.71 -14.95
CA TYR A 159 -9.67 -3.75 -14.52
C TYR A 159 -10.63 -3.62 -15.70
N GLN A 160 -10.39 -2.66 -16.61
CA GLN A 160 -11.17 -2.52 -17.83
C GLN A 160 -11.10 -3.80 -18.68
N ALA A 161 -9.92 -4.38 -18.85
CA ALA A 161 -9.75 -5.63 -19.60
C ALA A 161 -10.53 -6.78 -18.97
N ALA A 162 -10.48 -6.94 -17.64
CA ALA A 162 -11.24 -7.97 -16.93
C ALA A 162 -12.76 -7.82 -17.11
N GLN A 163 -13.29 -6.59 -17.02
CA GLN A 163 -14.71 -6.32 -17.27
C GLN A 163 -15.11 -6.57 -18.72
N GLN A 164 -14.29 -6.17 -19.69
CA GLN A 164 -14.54 -6.41 -21.11
C GLN A 164 -14.58 -7.92 -21.42
N GLU A 165 -13.61 -8.68 -20.90
CA GLU A 165 -13.58 -10.14 -21.07
C GLU A 165 -14.82 -10.81 -20.46
N PHE A 166 -15.29 -10.35 -19.30
CA PHE A 166 -16.52 -10.87 -18.69
C PHE A 166 -17.72 -10.54 -19.58
N ARG A 167 -17.85 -9.28 -19.99
CA ARG A 167 -18.94 -8.79 -20.84
C ARG A 167 -19.04 -9.59 -22.14
N ASP A 168 -17.92 -9.81 -22.81
CA ASP A 168 -17.89 -10.52 -24.09
C ASP A 168 -18.31 -12.00 -23.93
N GLU A 169 -17.97 -12.63 -22.81
CA GLU A 169 -18.41 -13.98 -22.52
C GLU A 169 -19.90 -14.05 -22.16
N ALA A 170 -20.38 -13.09 -21.36
CA ALA A 170 -21.80 -12.95 -21.07
C ALA A 170 -22.62 -12.76 -22.36
N GLN A 171 -22.14 -11.91 -23.28
CA GLN A 171 -22.78 -11.69 -24.58
C GLN A 171 -22.85 -12.97 -25.41
N LYS A 172 -21.74 -13.73 -25.53
CA LYS A 172 -21.74 -15.01 -26.25
C LYS A 172 -22.73 -16.01 -25.65
N LYS A 173 -22.84 -16.05 -24.33
CA LYS A 173 -23.76 -16.96 -23.63
C LYS A 173 -25.21 -16.59 -23.91
N VAL A 174 -25.53 -15.31 -23.85
CA VAL A 174 -26.85 -14.78 -24.23
C VAL A 174 -27.18 -15.09 -25.67
N GLU A 175 -26.26 -14.86 -26.61
CA GLU A 175 -26.46 -15.16 -28.04
C GLU A 175 -26.81 -16.64 -28.26
N ARG A 176 -26.10 -17.56 -27.57
CA ARG A 176 -26.41 -19.00 -27.61
C ARG A 176 -27.80 -19.31 -27.05
N GLN A 177 -28.16 -18.73 -25.90
CA GLN A 177 -29.46 -18.95 -25.27
C GLN A 177 -30.62 -18.42 -26.13
N VAL A 178 -30.43 -17.24 -26.75
CA VAL A 178 -31.40 -16.68 -27.69
C VAL A 178 -31.55 -17.57 -28.93
N LYS A 179 -30.45 -18.08 -29.51
CA LYS A 179 -30.51 -18.98 -30.69
C LYS A 179 -31.17 -20.34 -30.41
N ILE A 180 -31.12 -20.84 -29.17
CA ILE A 180 -31.86 -22.05 -28.78
C ILE A 180 -33.37 -21.79 -28.82
N VAL A 181 -33.80 -20.60 -28.40
CA VAL A 181 -35.21 -20.20 -28.34
C VAL A 181 -35.72 -19.67 -29.69
N TYR A 182 -34.86 -19.01 -30.46
CA TYR A 182 -35.14 -18.39 -31.73
C TYR A 182 -33.99 -18.62 -32.74
N PRO A 183 -33.96 -19.80 -33.40
CA PRO A 183 -32.88 -20.17 -34.32
C PRO A 183 -32.71 -19.23 -35.53
N GLU A 184 -33.80 -18.57 -35.94
CA GLU A 184 -33.85 -17.65 -37.08
C GLU A 184 -33.41 -16.21 -36.72
N ALA A 185 -32.99 -15.97 -35.47
CA ALA A 185 -32.53 -14.65 -35.02
C ALA A 185 -31.28 -14.23 -35.79
N ASN A 186 -31.35 -13.08 -36.50
CA ASN A 186 -30.16 -12.46 -37.04
C ASN A 186 -29.43 -11.64 -35.94
N GLN A 187 -28.12 -11.45 -36.08
CA GLN A 187 -27.31 -10.80 -35.03
C GLN A 187 -27.82 -9.40 -34.67
N LYS A 188 -28.29 -8.64 -35.66
CA LYS A 188 -28.90 -7.32 -35.45
C LYS A 188 -30.18 -7.38 -34.62
N GLN A 189 -31.04 -8.38 -34.80
CA GLN A 189 -32.24 -8.56 -33.99
C GLN A 189 -31.89 -8.99 -32.57
N ILE A 190 -30.83 -9.79 -32.39
CA ILE A 190 -30.33 -10.12 -31.05
C ILE A 190 -29.84 -8.83 -30.38
N ASP A 191 -29.00 -8.05 -31.06
CA ASP A 191 -28.48 -6.75 -30.60
C ASP A 191 -29.59 -5.72 -30.34
N GLU A 192 -30.63 -5.65 -31.17
CA GLU A 192 -31.81 -4.79 -30.93
C GLU A 192 -32.66 -5.28 -29.74
N MET A 193 -32.77 -6.60 -29.53
CA MET A 193 -33.39 -7.16 -28.33
C MET A 193 -32.54 -6.93 -27.07
N VAL A 194 -31.21 -6.81 -27.22
CA VAL A 194 -30.27 -6.39 -26.17
C VAL A 194 -30.49 -4.91 -25.81
N GLU A 195 -30.66 -4.05 -26.82
CA GLU A 195 -30.66 -2.59 -26.67
C GLU A 195 -32.03 -2.00 -26.30
N ALA A 196 -33.13 -2.56 -26.82
CA ALA A 196 -34.49 -2.10 -26.55
C ALA A 196 -35.05 -2.53 -25.19
N GLY A 197 -34.33 -3.37 -24.45
CA GLY A 197 -34.86 -4.06 -23.29
C GLY A 197 -35.76 -5.22 -23.73
N ALA A 198 -35.39 -6.42 -23.30
CA ALA A 198 -36.02 -7.69 -23.62
C ALA A 198 -37.57 -7.66 -23.65
N ASP A 199 -38.23 -6.86 -22.80
CA ASP A 199 -39.68 -6.90 -22.58
C ASP A 199 -40.57 -6.74 -23.82
N ALA A 200 -40.29 -5.79 -24.73
CA ALA A 200 -41.26 -5.43 -25.77
C ALA A 200 -41.39 -6.49 -26.88
N VAL A 201 -40.26 -7.05 -27.33
CA VAL A 201 -40.23 -8.08 -28.38
C VAL A 201 -40.60 -9.46 -27.81
N ILE A 202 -40.35 -9.66 -26.51
CA ILE A 202 -40.50 -10.95 -25.82
C ILE A 202 -41.94 -11.16 -25.31
N HIS A 203 -42.61 -10.13 -24.78
CA HIS A 203 -44.01 -10.23 -24.35
C HIS A 203 -44.96 -10.67 -25.48
N GLN A 204 -44.74 -10.20 -26.70
CA GLN A 204 -45.60 -10.54 -27.84
C GLN A 204 -45.54 -12.03 -28.23
N ARG A 205 -44.49 -12.76 -27.82
CA ARG A 205 -44.30 -14.17 -28.19
C ARG A 205 -44.46 -15.15 -27.02
N ILE A 206 -44.23 -14.75 -25.76
CA ILE A 206 -44.61 -15.54 -24.57
C ILE A 206 -46.12 -15.88 -24.62
N VAL A 207 -46.94 -14.93 -25.10
CA VAL A 207 -48.40 -15.09 -25.24
C VAL A 207 -48.79 -16.25 -26.18
N ARG A 208 -47.88 -16.77 -27.02
CA ARG A 208 -48.13 -17.89 -27.95
C ARG A 208 -47.90 -19.30 -27.36
N GLY A 209 -47.68 -19.44 -26.04
CA GLY A 209 -47.99 -20.69 -25.34
C GLY A 209 -46.83 -21.62 -24.96
N HIS A 210 -45.59 -21.14 -24.82
CA HIS A 210 -44.50 -21.93 -24.23
C HIS A 210 -44.18 -21.46 -22.80
N GLU A 211 -44.64 -22.18 -21.77
CA GLU A 211 -44.24 -21.91 -20.37
C GLU A 211 -42.75 -22.13 -20.13
N THR A 212 -42.12 -23.07 -20.85
CA THR A 212 -40.66 -23.30 -20.82
C THR A 212 -39.85 -22.10 -21.33
N LEU A 213 -40.47 -21.18 -22.07
CA LEU A 213 -39.82 -19.96 -22.54
C LEU A 213 -39.64 -18.96 -21.38
N LYS A 214 -40.57 -18.89 -20.42
CA LYS A 214 -40.52 -17.87 -19.34
C LYS A 214 -39.24 -17.96 -18.49
N GLY A 215 -38.81 -19.18 -18.14
CA GLY A 215 -37.59 -19.40 -17.35
C GLY A 215 -36.33 -18.98 -18.11
N ALA A 216 -36.16 -19.48 -19.34
CA ALA A 216 -35.03 -19.12 -20.19
C ALA A 216 -34.96 -17.61 -20.48
N LEU A 217 -36.13 -16.95 -20.59
CA LEU A 217 -36.21 -15.51 -20.81
C LEU A 217 -35.84 -14.69 -19.57
N SER A 218 -36.23 -15.13 -18.38
CA SER A 218 -35.79 -14.52 -17.12
C SER A 218 -34.27 -14.60 -16.98
N ASP A 219 -33.69 -15.75 -17.29
CA ASP A 219 -32.23 -15.95 -17.23
C ASP A 219 -31.48 -15.06 -18.24
N ILE A 220 -32.05 -14.91 -19.44
CA ILE A 220 -31.53 -14.00 -20.47
C ILE A 220 -31.60 -12.54 -20.00
N GLN A 221 -32.70 -12.14 -19.37
CA GLN A 221 -32.89 -10.78 -18.85
C GLN A 221 -31.88 -10.44 -17.75
N ASP A 222 -31.64 -11.37 -16.81
CA ASP A 222 -30.66 -11.18 -15.74
C ASP A 222 -29.24 -10.97 -16.32
N LYS A 223 -28.86 -11.75 -17.35
CA LYS A 223 -27.57 -11.57 -18.04
C LYS A 223 -27.46 -10.24 -18.76
N TYR A 224 -28.55 -9.75 -19.34
CA TYR A 224 -28.55 -8.44 -19.98
C TYR A 224 -28.28 -7.32 -18.98
N LYS A 225 -28.84 -7.43 -17.78
CA LYS A 225 -28.56 -6.48 -16.70
C LYS A 225 -27.06 -6.47 -16.36
N ASP A 226 -26.43 -7.63 -16.28
CA ASP A 226 -24.99 -7.73 -16.02
C ASP A 226 -24.16 -7.08 -17.15
N ILE A 227 -24.52 -7.32 -18.42
CA ILE A 227 -23.85 -6.70 -19.58
C ILE A 227 -23.97 -5.18 -19.52
N GLN A 228 -25.18 -4.65 -19.28
CA GLN A 228 -25.41 -3.20 -19.19
C GLN A 228 -24.64 -2.56 -18.05
N MET A 229 -24.59 -3.22 -16.89
CA MET A 229 -23.79 -2.80 -15.75
C MET A 229 -22.31 -2.74 -16.14
N LEU A 230 -21.75 -3.81 -16.71
CA LEU A 230 -20.35 -3.86 -17.15
C LEU A 230 -20.04 -2.78 -18.20
N GLU A 231 -20.91 -2.56 -19.17
CA GLU A 231 -20.72 -1.51 -20.18
C GLU A 231 -20.71 -0.10 -19.58
N THR A 232 -21.60 0.16 -18.62
CA THR A 232 -21.63 1.44 -17.90
C THR A 232 -20.32 1.66 -17.15
N ASN A 233 -19.86 0.64 -16.43
CA ASN A 233 -18.59 0.70 -15.70
C ASN A 233 -17.38 0.88 -16.63
N ILE A 234 -17.33 0.18 -17.77
CA ILE A 234 -16.26 0.34 -18.77
C ILE A 234 -16.23 1.78 -19.32
N LYS A 235 -17.40 2.40 -19.54
CA LYS A 235 -17.49 3.81 -19.97
C LYS A 235 -16.94 4.76 -18.89
N GLU A 236 -17.32 4.54 -17.63
CA GLU A 236 -16.81 5.33 -16.50
C GLU A 236 -15.30 5.20 -16.33
N LEU A 237 -14.76 3.98 -16.44
CA LEU A 237 -13.32 3.73 -16.39
C LEU A 237 -12.57 4.45 -17.50
N ARG A 238 -13.12 4.45 -18.72
CA ARG A 238 -12.54 5.17 -19.84
C ARG A 238 -12.47 6.67 -19.57
N GLN A 239 -13.53 7.26 -19.03
CA GLN A 239 -13.53 8.67 -18.63
C GLN A 239 -12.47 8.91 -17.56
N MET A 240 -12.35 8.02 -16.58
CA MET A 240 -11.34 8.14 -15.54
C MET A 240 -9.90 8.04 -16.08
N MET A 241 -9.67 7.20 -17.08
CA MET A 241 -8.37 7.11 -17.75
C MET A 241 -8.04 8.38 -18.54
N VAL A 242 -9.03 9.02 -19.16
CA VAL A 242 -8.86 10.34 -19.79
C VAL A 242 -8.48 11.38 -18.74
N ASP A 243 -9.20 11.43 -17.61
CA ASP A 243 -8.85 12.32 -16.51
C ASP A 243 -7.42 12.06 -16.02
N LEU A 244 -7.04 10.79 -15.87
CA LEU A 244 -5.69 10.40 -15.46
C LEU A 244 -4.62 10.81 -16.48
N ALA A 245 -4.91 10.74 -17.78
CA ALA A 245 -4.01 11.20 -18.82
C ALA A 245 -3.69 12.70 -18.65
N THR A 246 -4.70 13.53 -18.31
CA THR A 246 -4.46 14.95 -18.02
C THR A 246 -3.58 15.18 -16.78
N LEU A 247 -3.68 14.31 -15.77
CA LEU A 247 -2.82 14.37 -14.59
C LEU A 247 -1.37 14.00 -14.93
N VAL A 248 -1.16 13.02 -15.82
CA VAL A 248 0.16 12.53 -16.25
C VAL A 248 0.82 13.46 -17.26
N GLU A 249 0.08 14.02 -18.23
CA GLU A 249 0.62 14.86 -19.30
C GLU A 249 1.16 16.23 -18.81
N SER A 250 0.70 16.69 -17.64
CA SER A 250 1.26 17.87 -16.99
C SER A 250 2.68 17.69 -16.41
N GLN A 251 3.25 16.48 -16.48
CA GLN A 251 4.50 16.10 -15.82
C GLN A 251 5.44 15.45 -16.86
N GLY A 252 6.37 16.23 -17.40
CA GLY A 252 7.31 15.80 -18.45
C GLY A 252 8.24 14.64 -18.03
N ASP A 253 8.84 14.00 -19.02
CA ASP A 253 9.75 12.85 -18.90
C ASP A 253 10.87 13.07 -17.87
N LEU A 254 10.66 12.61 -16.64
CA LEU A 254 11.76 12.16 -15.78
C LEU A 254 11.68 10.64 -15.65
N ILE A 255 12.28 9.99 -16.63
CA ILE A 255 12.40 8.54 -16.75
C ILE A 255 13.24 7.98 -15.59
N ASN A 256 12.69 6.96 -14.93
CA ASN A 256 13.37 5.96 -14.08
C ASN A 256 14.34 6.46 -13.00
N GLN A 257 13.81 6.92 -11.85
CA GLN A 257 14.55 6.98 -10.57
C GLN A 257 13.77 6.37 -9.39
N ILE A 258 12.77 5.53 -9.65
CA ILE A 258 11.87 5.02 -8.61
C ILE A 258 12.58 4.01 -7.68
N GLU A 259 13.47 3.18 -8.23
CA GLU A 259 14.25 2.23 -7.43
C GLU A 259 15.33 2.93 -6.60
N TYR A 260 15.91 4.01 -7.12
CA TYR A 260 16.97 4.75 -6.42
C TYR A 260 16.42 5.59 -5.25
N SER A 261 15.28 6.29 -5.40
CA SER A 261 14.77 7.17 -4.33
C SER A 261 14.19 6.44 -3.11
N VAL A 262 13.51 5.29 -3.29
CA VAL A 262 12.94 4.53 -2.16
C VAL A 262 13.99 3.71 -1.41
N ALA A 263 14.90 3.06 -2.15
CA ALA A 263 16.05 2.38 -1.54
C ALA A 263 16.94 3.39 -0.81
N SER A 264 17.20 4.55 -1.41
CA SER A 264 17.94 5.62 -0.77
C SER A 264 17.22 6.13 0.49
N ALA A 265 15.90 6.36 0.48
CA ALA A 265 15.19 6.80 1.68
C ALA A 265 15.30 5.79 2.84
N LYS A 266 15.19 4.48 2.55
CA LYS A 266 15.40 3.43 3.55
C LYS A 266 16.85 3.41 4.07
N ASP A 267 17.82 3.55 3.18
CA ASP A 267 19.24 3.57 3.53
C ASP A 267 19.64 4.84 4.28
N TYR A 268 19.03 6.00 3.98
CA TYR A 268 19.23 7.26 4.70
C TYR A 268 18.65 7.19 6.11
N VAL A 269 17.48 6.58 6.29
CA VAL A 269 16.90 6.35 7.63
C VAL A 269 17.76 5.38 8.45
N ALA A 270 18.26 4.30 7.84
CA ALA A 270 19.16 3.37 8.52
C ALA A 270 20.50 4.02 8.91
N LYS A 271 21.07 4.86 8.04
CA LYS A 271 22.28 5.63 8.34
C LYS A 271 22.05 6.69 9.42
N ALA A 272 20.93 7.40 9.38
CA ALA A 272 20.56 8.38 10.40
C ALA A 272 20.42 7.73 11.79
N ASP A 273 19.79 6.55 11.87
CA ASP A 273 19.71 5.79 13.13
C ASP A 273 21.11 5.41 13.65
N GLN A 274 22.00 4.98 12.76
CA GLN A 274 23.38 4.64 13.11
C GLN A 274 24.20 5.86 13.56
N GLU A 275 23.99 7.02 12.95
CA GLU A 275 24.63 8.28 13.34
C GLU A 275 24.12 8.78 14.70
N LEU A 276 22.83 8.65 15.01
CA LEU A 276 22.27 8.96 16.32
C LEU A 276 22.85 8.06 17.43
N VAL A 277 22.99 6.76 17.15
CA VAL A 277 23.65 5.82 18.09
C VAL A 277 25.11 6.21 18.32
N SER A 278 25.81 6.63 17.26
CA SER A 278 27.21 7.05 17.34
C SER A 278 27.36 8.37 18.10
N ALA A 279 26.50 9.35 17.83
CA ALA A 279 26.43 10.62 18.54
C ALA A 279 26.16 10.41 20.04
N ARG A 280 25.26 9.50 20.41
CA ARG A 280 25.00 9.12 21.81
C ARG A 280 26.24 8.55 22.50
N LYS A 281 27.01 7.70 21.81
CA LYS A 281 28.28 7.14 22.33
C LYS A 281 29.35 8.23 22.49
N TRP A 282 29.44 9.16 21.53
CA TRP A 282 30.35 10.30 21.60
C TRP A 282 30.01 11.22 22.77
N GLN A 283 28.72 11.55 22.96
CA GLN A 283 28.26 12.36 24.08
C GLN A 283 28.57 11.68 25.42
N ALA A 284 28.38 10.36 25.54
CA ALA A 284 28.73 9.61 26.75
C ALA A 284 30.23 9.64 27.05
N ARG A 285 31.09 9.56 26.03
CA ARG A 285 32.55 9.67 26.17
C ARG A 285 32.98 11.09 26.52
N ALA A 286 32.37 12.10 25.92
CA ALA A 286 32.62 13.51 26.22
C ALA A 286 32.28 13.82 27.69
N ARG A 287 31.13 13.34 28.19
CA ARG A 287 30.76 13.48 29.61
C ARG A 287 31.79 12.87 30.56
N LYS A 288 32.31 11.67 30.26
CA LYS A 288 33.38 11.04 31.07
C LYS A 288 34.67 11.86 31.07
N LYS A 289 35.04 12.45 29.93
CA LYS A 289 36.21 13.33 29.83
C LYS A 289 36.01 14.64 30.59
N MET A 290 34.81 15.22 30.52
CA MET A 290 34.46 16.43 31.28
C MET A 290 34.52 16.18 32.79
N ILE A 291 33.98 15.06 33.27
CA ILE A 291 34.06 14.67 34.69
C ILE A 291 35.51 14.47 35.13
N CYS A 292 36.34 13.83 34.30
CA CYS A 292 37.76 13.68 34.60
C CYS A 292 38.47 15.05 34.67
N LEU A 293 38.18 15.95 33.73
CA LEU A 293 38.76 17.29 33.70
C LEU A 293 38.32 18.14 34.90
N THR A 294 37.05 18.04 35.34
CA THR A 294 36.58 18.73 36.54
C THR A 294 37.25 18.21 37.81
N ILE A 295 37.48 16.89 37.94
CA ILE A 295 38.21 16.31 39.07
C ILE A 295 39.67 16.81 39.11
N VAL A 296 40.36 16.86 37.97
CA VAL A 296 41.74 17.36 37.89
C VAL A 296 41.83 18.84 38.30
N LEU A 297 40.88 19.66 37.84
CA LEU A 297 40.81 21.07 38.24
C LEU A 297 40.58 21.25 39.75
N LEU A 298 39.70 20.44 40.35
CA LEU A 298 39.45 20.49 41.80
C LEU A 298 40.70 20.12 42.61
N ILE A 299 41.44 19.09 42.19
CA ILE A 299 42.70 18.69 42.85
C ILE A 299 43.74 19.81 42.74
N ALA A 300 43.91 20.39 41.56
CA ALA A 300 44.84 21.50 41.35
C ALA A 300 44.49 22.71 42.22
N ALA A 301 43.21 23.07 42.32
CA ALA A 301 42.75 24.14 43.20
C ALA A 301 43.08 23.87 44.67
N LEU A 302 42.89 22.64 45.15
CA LEU A 302 43.16 22.24 46.53
C LEU A 302 44.66 22.29 46.87
N VAL A 303 45.52 21.88 45.93
CA VAL A 303 46.98 21.98 46.08
C VAL A 303 47.43 23.45 46.16
N ILE A 304 46.79 24.36 45.42
CA ILE A 304 47.13 25.79 45.45
C ILE A 304 46.57 26.48 46.70
N LEU A 305 45.36 26.12 47.14
CA LEU A 305 44.69 26.73 48.29
C LEU A 305 45.30 26.32 49.64
N THR A 306 45.75 25.07 49.79
CA THR A 306 46.30 24.55 51.05
C THR A 306 47.50 25.35 51.61
N PRO A 307 48.55 25.72 50.85
CA PRO A 307 49.66 26.51 51.39
C PRO A 307 49.23 27.94 51.75
N VAL A 308 48.34 28.56 50.97
CA VAL A 308 47.83 29.91 51.26
C VAL A 308 47.06 29.92 52.58
N LEU A 309 46.23 28.90 52.82
CA LEU A 309 45.45 28.77 54.06
C LEU A 309 46.33 28.49 55.29
N VAL A 310 47.37 27.67 55.14
CA VAL A 310 48.35 27.38 56.21
C VAL A 310 49.15 28.63 56.58
N VAL A 311 49.47 29.48 55.61
CA VAL A 311 50.13 30.78 55.87
C VAL A 311 49.17 31.77 56.52
N LEU A 312 47.88 31.75 56.17
CA LEU A 312 46.87 32.64 56.75
C LEU A 312 46.45 32.27 58.18
N MET A 313 46.56 30.98 58.56
CA MET A 313 46.22 30.48 59.90
C MET A 313 47.40 30.46 60.89
N ARG A 314 48.63 30.74 60.43
CA ARG A 314 49.81 30.94 61.29
C ARG A 314 49.96 32.40 61.67
#